data_AF-A0A7C1JZA4-F1
#
_entry.id   AF-A0A7C1JZA4-F1
#
_cell.length_a   1.000
_cell.length_b   1.000
_cell.length_c   1.000
_cell.angle_alpha   90.00
_cell.angle_beta   90.00
_cell.angle_gamma   90.00
#
_symmetry.space_group_name_H-M   'P 1'
#
loop_
_entity.id
_entity.type
_entity.pdbx_description
1 polymer ?
#
loop_
_entity_poly.entity_id
_entity_poly.type
_entity_poly.pdbx_seq_one_letter_code
_entity_poly.pdbx_strand_id
1 'polypeptide(L)'
;MLQLASYFASLDHVLLAYIFGSQARGQAGPLSDLDIAVLLDETLDADRSFDMRLEIIGGVMDILRIKDIDVVILNQAPLALRYRVLRDGVLLYCHDPNARVEFTARTVSAYLDFKPVIERHERAILERARKGELLHGYNPHRGALERYRRLRERLKSAPKPDL
;
A
#
# COMPACT_ATOMS: atom_id res chain seq x y z
N MET A 1 0.14 16.45 -14.10
CA MET A 1 0.67 16.80 -12.76
C MET A 1 -0.14 17.90 -12.07
N LEU A 2 -0.32 19.08 -12.66
CA LEU A 2 -1.11 20.18 -12.03
C LEU A 2 -2.53 19.76 -11.60
N GLN A 3 -3.26 19.02 -12.45
CA GLN A 3 -4.61 18.53 -12.12
C GLN A 3 -4.63 17.59 -10.90
N LEU A 4 -3.62 16.73 -10.75
CA LEU A 4 -3.52 15.84 -9.60
C LEU A 4 -3.23 16.62 -8.32
N ALA A 5 -2.32 17.61 -8.39
CA ALA A 5 -2.05 18.46 -7.23
C ALA A 5 -3.31 19.20 -6.75
N SER A 6 -4.11 19.75 -7.68
CA SER A 6 -5.40 20.36 -7.35
C SER A 6 -6.40 19.36 -6.77
N TYR A 7 -6.44 18.14 -7.28
CA TYR A 7 -7.30 17.09 -6.75
C TYR A 7 -6.92 16.71 -5.32
N PHE A 8 -5.64 16.43 -5.05
CA PHE A 8 -5.18 16.14 -3.69
C PHE A 8 -5.39 17.33 -2.73
N ALA A 9 -5.31 18.56 -3.22
CA ALA A 9 -5.62 19.75 -2.43
C ALA A 9 -7.12 19.89 -2.10
N SER A 10 -8.01 19.22 -2.83
CA SER A 10 -9.46 19.20 -2.56
C SER A 10 -9.89 18.09 -1.61
N LEU A 11 -9.01 17.12 -1.32
CA LEU A 11 -9.29 16.04 -0.40
C LEU A 11 -8.90 16.44 1.02
N ASP A 12 -9.86 16.37 1.92
CA ASP A 12 -9.58 16.51 3.34
C ASP A 12 -8.69 15.34 3.81
N HIS A 13 -7.90 15.59 4.85
CA HIS A 13 -7.03 14.59 5.50
C HIS A 13 -5.80 14.11 4.71
N VAL A 14 -5.60 14.55 3.46
CA VAL A 14 -4.37 14.25 2.70
C VAL A 14 -3.26 15.22 3.10
N LEU A 15 -2.21 14.71 3.75
CA LEU A 15 -1.05 15.53 4.13
C LEU A 15 -0.02 15.60 3.02
N LEU A 16 0.28 14.47 2.38
CA LEU A 16 1.29 14.35 1.33
C LEU A 16 0.83 13.38 0.25
N ALA A 17 1.20 13.64 -1.00
CA ALA A 17 1.07 12.68 -2.09
C ALA A 17 2.35 12.61 -2.92
N TYR A 18 2.74 11.41 -3.33
CA TYR A 18 3.90 11.12 -4.16
C TYR A 18 3.49 10.21 -5.33
N ILE A 19 4.09 10.42 -6.50
CA ILE A 19 4.21 9.35 -7.51
C ILE A 19 5.48 8.59 -7.19
N PHE A 20 5.42 7.26 -7.22
CA PHE A 20 6.62 6.43 -7.10
C PHE A 20 6.64 5.35 -8.19
N GLY A 21 7.48 4.34 -8.03
CA GLY A 21 7.51 3.21 -8.97
C GLY A 21 8.24 3.48 -10.28
N SER A 22 7.91 2.70 -11.31
CA SER A 22 8.55 2.75 -12.63
C SER A 22 8.31 4.09 -13.36
N GLN A 23 7.15 4.70 -13.11
CA GLN A 23 6.78 6.03 -13.62
C GLN A 23 7.69 7.14 -13.07
N ALA A 24 7.91 7.16 -11.74
CA ALA A 24 8.80 8.14 -11.12
C ALA A 24 10.27 8.02 -11.59
N ARG A 25 10.71 6.82 -11.97
CA ARG A 25 12.07 6.55 -12.44
C ARG A 25 12.29 6.82 -13.94
N GLY A 26 11.28 7.31 -14.67
CA GLY A 26 11.38 7.57 -16.12
C GLY A 26 11.55 6.30 -16.97
N GLN A 27 11.23 5.14 -16.42
CA GLN A 27 11.35 3.83 -17.08
C GLN A 27 9.98 3.30 -17.55
N ALA A 28 8.97 4.16 -17.55
CA ALA A 28 7.61 3.76 -17.88
C ALA A 28 7.43 3.48 -19.36
N GLY A 29 6.82 2.32 -19.65
CA GLY A 29 6.24 2.03 -20.96
C GLY A 29 4.79 2.52 -21.06
N PRO A 30 4.14 2.39 -22.23
CA PRO A 30 2.73 2.79 -22.44
C PRO A 30 1.71 2.05 -21.56
N LEU A 31 2.12 0.98 -20.88
CA LEU A 31 1.32 0.10 -20.02
C LEU A 31 1.72 0.18 -18.54
N SER A 32 2.55 1.14 -18.15
CA SER A 32 3.03 1.19 -16.76
C SER A 32 1.95 1.70 -15.81
N ASP A 33 1.60 0.85 -14.86
CA ASP A 33 0.78 1.16 -13.68
C ASP A 33 1.26 2.45 -13.01
N LEU A 34 0.30 3.30 -12.61
CA LEU A 34 0.61 4.53 -11.87
C LEU A 34 0.57 4.24 -10.37
N ASP A 35 1.74 4.24 -9.76
CA ASP A 35 1.90 4.06 -8.32
C ASP A 35 1.84 5.42 -7.59
N ILE A 36 0.84 5.59 -6.72
CA ILE A 36 0.66 6.79 -5.88
C ILE A 36 0.77 6.41 -4.42
N ALA A 37 1.57 7.14 -3.65
CA ALA A 37 1.67 6.98 -2.21
C ALA A 37 1.13 8.23 -1.51
N VAL A 38 0.27 8.02 -0.52
CA VAL A 38 -0.41 9.11 0.20
C VAL A 38 -0.18 8.96 1.69
N LEU A 39 0.22 10.06 2.34
CA LEU A 39 0.22 10.17 3.79
C LEU A 39 -1.06 10.87 4.21
N LEU A 40 -1.83 10.22 5.07
CA LEU A 40 -3.04 10.78 5.67
C LEU A 40 -2.73 11.30 7.07
N ASP A 41 -3.54 12.22 7.57
CA ASP A 41 -3.45 12.62 8.97
C ASP A 41 -3.81 11.46 9.93
N GLU A 42 -3.31 11.54 11.16
CA GLU A 42 -3.44 10.46 12.15
C GLU A 42 -4.85 10.36 12.78
N THR A 43 -5.79 11.24 12.43
CA THR A 43 -7.17 11.19 12.95
C THR A 43 -8.02 10.14 12.25
N LEU A 44 -7.57 9.62 11.10
CA LEU A 44 -8.24 8.56 10.38
C LEU A 44 -7.87 7.18 10.94
N ASP A 45 -8.89 6.37 11.21
CA ASP A 45 -8.72 4.96 11.54
C ASP A 45 -8.47 4.12 10.27
N ALA A 46 -8.34 2.80 10.45
CA ALA A 46 -8.01 1.90 9.34
C ALA A 46 -9.12 1.83 8.28
N ASP A 47 -10.39 1.87 8.70
CA ASP A 47 -11.54 1.77 7.80
C ASP A 47 -11.67 3.05 6.97
N ARG A 48 -11.58 4.23 7.61
CA ARG A 48 -11.61 5.52 6.91
C ARG A 48 -10.40 5.71 6.00
N SER A 49 -9.23 5.20 6.39
CA SER A 49 -8.04 5.18 5.53
C SER A 49 -8.25 4.33 4.28
N PHE A 50 -8.99 3.23 4.40
CA PHE A 50 -9.34 2.36 3.28
C PHE A 50 -10.36 3.04 2.35
N ASP A 51 -11.38 3.70 2.89
CA ASP A 51 -12.35 4.47 2.10
C ASP A 51 -11.65 5.59 1.32
N MET A 52 -10.77 6.34 1.99
CA MET A 52 -9.95 7.38 1.35
C MET A 52 -9.06 6.81 0.23
N ARG A 53 -8.48 5.62 0.43
CA ARG A 53 -7.72 4.93 -0.62
C ARG A 53 -8.59 4.68 -1.86
N LEU A 54 -9.82 4.20 -1.68
CA LEU A 54 -10.75 3.94 -2.79
C LEU A 54 -11.19 5.22 -3.50
N GLU A 55 -11.47 6.28 -2.73
CA GLU A 55 -11.79 7.61 -3.27
C GLU A 55 -10.66 8.13 -4.17
N ILE A 56 -9.42 8.06 -3.70
CA ILE A 56 -8.23 8.48 -4.45
C ILE A 56 -8.07 7.64 -5.73
N ILE A 57 -8.25 6.32 -5.66
CA ILE A 57 -8.19 5.47 -6.86
C ILE A 57 -9.20 5.96 -7.90
N GLY A 58 -10.46 6.11 -7.51
CA GLY A 58 -11.54 6.56 -8.40
C GLY A 58 -11.27 7.94 -9.00
N GLY A 59 -10.92 8.93 -8.17
CA GLY A 59 -10.67 10.28 -8.62
C GLY A 59 -9.47 10.40 -9.56
N VAL A 60 -8.38 9.68 -9.28
CA VAL A 60 -7.20 9.66 -10.16
C VAL A 60 -7.52 8.97 -11.49
N MET A 61 -8.27 7.84 -11.46
CA MET A 61 -8.74 7.16 -12.69
C MET A 61 -9.56 8.10 -13.56
N ASP A 62 -10.47 8.87 -12.96
CA ASP A 62 -11.32 9.82 -13.68
C ASP A 62 -10.55 10.99 -14.29
N ILE A 63 -9.56 11.52 -13.57
CA ILE A 63 -8.73 12.64 -14.02
C ILE A 63 -7.81 12.20 -15.17
N LEU A 64 -7.14 11.06 -15.02
CA LEU A 64 -6.11 10.62 -15.96
C LEU A 64 -6.63 9.70 -17.06
N ARG A 65 -7.86 9.21 -16.94
CA ARG A 65 -8.49 8.25 -17.87
C ARG A 65 -7.68 6.96 -18.04
N ILE A 66 -6.99 6.54 -16.99
CA ILE A 66 -6.27 5.27 -16.91
C ILE A 66 -6.98 4.32 -15.94
N LYS A 67 -6.72 3.01 -16.09
CA LYS A 67 -7.37 1.98 -15.27
C LYS A 67 -6.46 1.37 -14.21
N ASP A 68 -5.15 1.39 -14.47
CA ASP A 68 -4.17 0.69 -13.64
C ASP A 68 -3.46 1.69 -12.72
N ILE A 69 -4.06 1.89 -11.54
CA ILE A 69 -3.53 2.76 -10.49
C ILE A 69 -3.43 1.94 -9.21
N ASP A 70 -2.25 1.93 -8.58
CA ASP A 70 -2.08 1.43 -7.21
C ASP A 70 -1.88 2.62 -6.27
N VAL A 71 -2.73 2.70 -5.25
CA VAL A 71 -2.63 3.72 -4.21
C VAL A 71 -2.16 3.04 -2.93
N VAL A 72 -1.10 3.57 -2.33
CA VAL A 72 -0.52 3.07 -1.07
C VAL A 72 -0.73 4.12 0.02
N ILE A 73 -1.35 3.70 1.13
CA ILE A 73 -1.45 4.53 2.34
C ILE A 73 -0.19 4.37 3.18
N LEU A 74 0.63 5.43 3.25
CA LEU A 74 1.95 5.42 3.88
C LEU A 74 1.91 5.16 5.39
N ASN A 75 0.81 5.53 6.06
CA ASN A 75 0.58 5.28 7.49
C ASN A 75 0.68 3.78 7.81
N GLN A 76 0.21 2.92 6.89
CA GLN A 76 0.11 1.47 7.07
C GLN A 76 1.12 0.68 6.23
N ALA A 77 1.82 1.34 5.30
CA ALA A 77 2.76 0.68 4.40
C ALA A 77 3.92 0.01 5.14
N PRO A 78 4.51 -1.09 4.62
CA PRO A 78 5.74 -1.65 5.16
C PRO A 78 6.90 -0.65 5.10
N LEU A 79 7.81 -0.71 6.08
CA LEU A 79 8.93 0.22 6.20
C LEU A 79 9.79 0.33 4.93
N ALA A 80 10.09 -0.81 4.30
CA ALA A 80 10.86 -0.84 3.05
C ALA A 80 10.16 -0.09 1.90
N LEU A 81 8.82 -0.12 1.85
CA LEU A 81 8.04 0.59 0.85
C LEU A 81 8.00 2.09 1.14
N ARG A 82 7.78 2.50 2.40
CA ARG A 82 7.86 3.92 2.80
C ARG A 82 9.20 4.54 2.40
N TYR A 83 10.29 3.86 2.72
CA TYR A 83 11.64 4.32 2.36
C TYR A 83 11.82 4.42 0.84
N ARG A 84 11.32 3.45 0.07
CA ARG A 84 11.38 3.48 -1.40
C ARG A 84 10.62 4.68 -1.97
N VAL A 85 9.43 4.98 -1.43
CA VAL A 85 8.65 6.17 -1.84
C VAL A 85 9.42 7.45 -1.56
N LEU A 86 10.05 7.58 -0.39
CA LEU A 86 10.82 8.79 -0.07
C LEU A 86 12.10 8.92 -0.91
N ARG A 87 12.74 7.81 -1.26
CA ARG A 87 14.00 7.78 -2.03
C ARG A 87 13.78 8.07 -3.51
N ASP A 88 12.79 7.43 -4.11
CA ASP A 88 12.58 7.44 -5.58
C ASP A 88 11.35 8.26 -6.00
N GLY A 89 10.48 8.60 -5.06
CA GLY A 89 9.20 9.22 -5.36
C GLY A 89 9.32 10.71 -5.68
N VAL A 90 8.45 11.17 -6.57
CA VAL A 90 8.27 12.57 -6.93
C VAL A 90 7.08 13.11 -6.13
N LEU A 91 7.32 14.15 -5.33
CA LEU A 91 6.28 14.82 -4.56
C LEU A 91 5.26 15.49 -5.50
N LEU A 92 3.99 15.12 -5.37
CA LEU A 92 2.88 15.73 -6.08
C LEU A 92 2.20 16.84 -5.29
N TYR A 93 2.00 16.60 -4.00
CA TYR A 93 1.24 17.47 -3.12
C TYR A 93 1.80 17.42 -1.70
N CYS A 94 1.77 18.57 -1.02
CA CYS A 94 2.23 18.73 0.35
C CYS A 94 1.39 19.80 1.04
N HIS A 95 0.44 19.35 1.86
CA HIS A 95 -0.36 20.21 2.74
C HIS A 95 0.48 20.69 3.94
N ASP A 96 1.19 19.77 4.58
CA ASP A 96 1.95 20.03 5.81
C ASP A 96 3.44 19.68 5.63
N PRO A 97 4.30 20.71 5.44
CA PRO A 97 5.75 20.52 5.35
C PRO A 97 6.39 19.93 6.61
N ASN A 98 5.83 20.18 7.80
CA ASN A 98 6.37 19.64 9.05
C ASN A 98 6.08 18.13 9.13
N ALA A 99 4.85 17.72 8.78
CA ALA A 99 4.50 16.30 8.68
C ALA A 99 5.43 15.56 7.69
N ARG A 100 5.79 16.20 6.57
CA ARG A 100 6.77 15.65 5.61
C ARG A 100 8.14 15.42 6.24
N VAL A 101 8.68 16.42 6.93
CA VAL A 101 10.00 16.33 7.58
C VAL A 101 9.98 15.23 8.65
N GLU A 102 8.96 15.21 9.50
CA GLU A 102 8.82 14.20 10.54
C GLU A 102 8.70 12.78 9.97
N PHE A 103 7.81 12.58 9.01
CA PHE A 103 7.62 11.29 8.36
C PHE A 103 8.91 10.81 7.67
N THR A 104 9.63 11.73 7.03
CA THR A 104 10.91 11.43 6.37
C THR A 104 11.96 11.00 7.38
N ALA A 105 12.16 11.79 8.44
CA ALA A 105 13.16 11.50 9.47
C ALA A 105 12.89 10.15 10.16
N ARG A 106 11.64 9.92 10.58
CA ARG A 106 11.24 8.64 11.21
C ARG A 106 11.46 7.45 10.28
N THR A 107 11.03 7.56 9.02
CA THR A 107 11.14 6.47 8.05
C THR A 107 12.60 6.16 7.72
N VAL A 108 13.42 7.18 7.47
CA VAL A 108 14.84 6.99 7.14
C VAL A 108 15.60 6.38 8.31
N SER A 109 15.41 6.91 9.53
CA SER A 109 16.06 6.35 10.73
C SER A 109 15.70 4.87 10.91
N ALA A 110 14.40 4.56 10.95
CA ALA A 110 13.95 3.18 11.13
C ALA A 110 14.44 2.26 10.00
N TYR A 111 14.41 2.73 8.74
CA TYR A 111 14.89 1.92 7.62
C TYR A 111 16.37 1.59 7.76
N LEU A 112 17.22 2.55 8.14
CA LEU A 112 18.65 2.32 8.31
C LEU A 112 18.94 1.31 9.43
N ASP A 113 18.18 1.37 10.54
CA ASP A 113 18.29 0.39 11.64
C ASP A 113 17.91 -1.03 11.18
N PHE A 114 16.85 -1.14 10.37
CA PHE A 114 16.34 -2.44 9.89
C PHE A 114 16.94 -2.91 8.57
N LYS A 115 17.77 -2.09 7.90
CA LYS A 115 18.35 -2.38 6.58
C LYS A 115 19.03 -3.75 6.53
N PRO A 116 19.87 -4.17 7.51
CA PRO A 116 20.50 -5.48 7.47
C PRO A 116 19.50 -6.65 7.51
N VAL A 117 18.40 -6.48 8.25
CA VAL A 117 17.33 -7.49 8.37
C VAL A 117 16.57 -7.60 7.06
N ILE A 118 16.22 -6.45 6.46
CA ILE A 118 15.52 -6.38 5.16
C ILE A 118 16.38 -7.06 4.08
N GLU A 119 17.67 -6.69 3.96
CA GLU A 119 18.58 -7.28 2.96
C GLU A 119 18.80 -8.77 3.15
N ARG A 120 18.84 -9.26 4.40
CA ARG A 120 18.90 -10.69 4.69
C ARG A 120 17.62 -11.40 4.22
N HIS A 121 16.46 -10.82 4.48
CA HIS A 121 15.18 -11.38 4.08
C HIS A 121 15.02 -11.40 2.55
N GLU A 122 15.42 -10.33 1.87
CA GLU A 122 15.39 -10.24 0.41
C GLU A 122 16.29 -11.29 -0.24
N ARG A 123 17.53 -11.45 0.24
CA ARG A 123 18.43 -12.51 -0.22
C ARG A 123 17.83 -13.90 -0.07
N ALA A 124 17.24 -14.20 1.09
CA ALA A 124 16.61 -15.49 1.34
C ALA A 124 15.42 -15.75 0.40
N ILE A 125 14.59 -14.73 0.11
CA ILE A 125 13.50 -14.84 -0.87
C ILE A 125 14.06 -15.13 -2.26
N LEU A 126 15.07 -14.39 -2.70
CA LEU A 126 15.68 -14.54 -4.03
C LEU A 126 16.34 -15.91 -4.21
N GLU A 127 16.99 -16.43 -3.16
CA GLU A 127 17.55 -17.78 -3.18
C GLU A 127 16.47 -18.85 -3.33
N ARG A 128 15.37 -18.74 -2.59
CA ARG A 128 14.21 -19.65 -2.75
C ARG A 128 13.60 -19.53 -4.14
N ALA A 129 13.51 -18.32 -4.69
CA ALA A 129 13.04 -18.08 -6.06
C ALA A 129 13.88 -18.81 -7.09
N ARG A 130 15.21 -18.68 -7.01
CA ARG A 130 16.16 -19.37 -7.90
C ARG A 130 16.05 -20.89 -7.82
N LYS A 131 15.68 -21.43 -6.65
CA LYS A 131 15.45 -22.86 -6.43
C LYS A 131 14.05 -23.34 -6.83
N GLY A 132 13.15 -22.44 -7.26
CA GLY A 132 11.75 -22.79 -7.55
C GLY A 132 10.88 -23.04 -6.31
N GLU A 133 11.35 -22.63 -5.13
CA GLU A 133 10.75 -22.93 -3.83
C GLU A 133 9.83 -21.81 -3.30
N LEU A 134 9.63 -20.73 -4.06
CA LEU A 134 8.81 -19.57 -3.63
C LEU A 134 7.39 -19.98 -3.18
N LEU A 135 6.78 -20.94 -3.88
CA LEU A 135 5.43 -21.42 -3.60
C LEU A 135 5.39 -22.57 -2.57
N HIS A 136 6.55 -23.06 -2.13
CA HIS A 136 6.67 -24.19 -1.21
C HIS A 136 6.77 -23.77 0.28
N GLY A 137 6.31 -22.55 0.60
CA GLY A 137 6.33 -22.00 1.96
C GLY A 137 5.13 -22.40 2.84
N TYR A 138 5.22 -22.06 4.13
CA TYR A 138 4.11 -22.14 5.08
C TYR A 138 2.91 -21.35 4.55
N ASN A 139 1.83 -22.05 4.19
CA ASN A 139 0.57 -21.44 3.82
C ASN A 139 -0.31 -21.32 5.09
N PRO A 140 -0.46 -20.13 5.70
CA PRO A 140 -1.32 -19.96 6.89
C PRO A 140 -2.80 -20.28 6.61
N HIS A 141 -3.20 -20.28 5.33
CA HIS A 141 -4.53 -20.65 4.87
C HIS A 141 -4.62 -22.13 4.44
N ARG A 142 -3.58 -22.95 4.65
CA ARG A 142 -3.70 -24.41 4.47
C ARG A 142 -4.82 -24.92 5.40
N GLY A 143 -5.80 -25.59 4.83
CA GLY A 143 -7.00 -26.04 5.56
C GLY A 143 -8.06 -24.95 5.83
N ALA A 144 -7.89 -23.70 5.37
CA ALA A 144 -8.92 -22.66 5.52
C ALA A 144 -10.25 -23.06 4.84
N LEU A 145 -10.17 -23.69 3.67
CA LEU A 145 -11.33 -24.24 2.96
C LEU A 145 -12.04 -25.35 3.74
N GLU A 146 -11.28 -26.22 4.41
CA GLU A 146 -11.84 -27.28 5.26
C GLU A 146 -12.47 -26.72 6.53
N ARG A 147 -11.88 -25.68 7.12
CA ARG A 147 -12.48 -24.95 8.25
C ARG A 147 -13.79 -24.28 7.83
N TYR A 148 -13.81 -23.65 6.66
CA TYR A 148 -15.02 -23.02 6.11
C TYR A 148 -16.12 -24.04 5.78
N ARG A 149 -15.76 -25.19 5.20
CA ARG A 149 -16.71 -26.31 4.97
C ARG A 149 -17.32 -26.79 6.28
N ARG A 150 -16.50 -27.06 7.30
CA ARG A 150 -16.96 -27.49 8.63
C ARG A 150 -17.87 -26.45 9.29
N LEU A 151 -17.54 -25.17 9.19
CA LEU A 151 -18.38 -24.08 9.71
C LEU A 151 -19.73 -24.04 8.97
N ARG A 152 -19.72 -24.15 7.65
CA ARG A 152 -20.94 -24.16 6.83
C ARG A 152 -21.83 -25.37 7.13
N GLU A 153 -21.25 -26.54 7.34
CA GLU A 153 -21.99 -27.75 7.75
C GLU A 153 -22.60 -27.56 9.14
N ARG A 154 -21.84 -27.02 10.10
CA ARG A 154 -22.35 -26.68 11.44
C ARG A 154 -23.49 -25.68 11.42
N LEU A 155 -23.42 -24.65 10.58
CA LEU A 155 -24.47 -23.64 10.43
C LEU A 155 -25.72 -24.22 9.75
N LYS A 156 -25.57 -25.20 8.85
CA LYS A 156 -26.70 -25.93 8.25
C LYS A 156 -27.36 -26.91 9.23
N SER A 157 -26.59 -27.48 10.15
CA SER A 157 -27.09 -28.41 11.17
C SER A 157 -27.53 -27.71 12.46
N ALA A 158 -27.33 -26.40 12.57
CA ALA A 158 -27.77 -25.64 13.73
C ALA A 158 -29.31 -25.52 13.71
N PRO A 159 -30.00 -25.88 14.80
CA PRO A 159 -31.44 -25.68 14.88
C PRO A 159 -31.74 -24.17 14.74
N LYS A 160 -32.79 -23.83 13.98
CA LYS A 160 -33.25 -22.45 13.89
C LYS A 160 -33.61 -21.98 15.30
N PRO A 161 -33.23 -20.75 15.70
CA PRO A 161 -33.68 -20.21 16.98
C PRO A 161 -35.21 -20.14 16.94
N ASP A 162 -35.84 -20.70 17.97
CA ASP A 162 -37.28 -20.62 18.16
C ASP A 162 -37.65 -19.13 18.32
N LEU A 163 -38.40 -18.60 17.35
CA LEU A 163 -39.09 -17.31 17.41
C LEU A 163 -40.51 -17.52 17.91
#